data_AF-A0A1W2G547-F1
#
_entry.id   AF-A0A1W2G547-F1
#
_cell.length_a   1.000
_cell.length_b   1.000
_cell.length_c   1.000
_cell.angle_alpha   90.00
_cell.angle_beta   90.00
_cell.angle_gamma   90.00
#
_symmetry.space_group_name_H-M   'P 1'
#
loop_
_entity.id
_entity.type
_entity.pdbx_description
1 polymer ?
#
loop_
_entity_poly.entity_id
_entity_poly.type
_entity_poly.pdbx_seq_one_letter_code
_entity_poly.pdbx_strand_id
1 'polypeptide(L)'
;MTNAKSQIKRKKKRPNMRFQYASDLHVEFDENYHFLMRNKIKPVAPYLILAGDIDIISGGQVTRPEFFQYLSDHWQEVYIIPGNHEFYKKGNVAASFNLELTIYTNVRYLNHQVVTIEGVDLIFTTLWSRVNTSLIKSHIADFRQCKYADGPFKYTQHDNLHGKAVTWLNKVLSLDKKRPRVVVSHFVPCQQANGYPKSNDNYLGPIINRYFVADLENRIRDWDIDYWIYGHNHWNKDVDILGVKFISNQFGYSFQMEHTDFEYKKCVEL
;
A
#
# COMPACT_ATOMS: atom_id res chain seq x y z
N MET A 1 5.26 15.53 -62.37
CA MET A 1 4.79 14.42 -61.50
C MET A 1 5.88 14.13 -60.47
N THR A 2 5.80 14.77 -59.31
CA THR A 2 6.79 14.66 -58.23
C THR A 2 6.24 13.72 -57.15
N ASN A 3 6.90 12.57 -56.99
CA ASN A 3 6.55 11.53 -56.02
C ASN A 3 7.08 11.91 -54.63
N ALA A 4 6.20 12.38 -53.74
CA ALA A 4 6.49 12.52 -52.32
C ALA A 4 6.14 11.21 -51.60
N LYS A 5 7.13 10.39 -51.29
CA LYS A 5 6.98 9.24 -50.39
C LYS A 5 6.92 9.75 -48.94
N SER A 6 5.73 9.78 -48.35
CA SER A 6 5.53 10.01 -46.93
C SER A 6 5.99 8.77 -46.13
N GLN A 7 7.14 8.87 -45.46
CA GLN A 7 7.53 7.89 -44.45
C GLN A 7 6.71 8.12 -43.18
N ILE A 8 5.68 7.29 -42.99
CA ILE A 8 4.99 7.17 -41.71
C ILE A 8 5.99 6.59 -40.71
N LYS A 9 6.57 7.45 -39.86
CA LYS A 9 7.31 7.01 -38.67
C LYS A 9 6.36 6.22 -37.78
N ARG A 10 6.44 4.89 -37.82
CA ARG A 10 5.82 4.01 -36.83
C ARG A 10 6.38 4.42 -35.46
N LYS A 11 5.57 5.10 -34.63
CA LYS A 11 5.87 5.27 -33.21
C LYS A 11 6.08 3.86 -32.64
N LYS A 12 7.30 3.53 -32.21
CA LYS A 12 7.55 2.33 -31.41
C LYS A 12 6.56 2.39 -30.24
N LYS A 13 5.64 1.42 -30.14
CA LYS A 13 4.86 1.22 -28.91
C LYS A 13 5.89 1.15 -27.79
N ARG A 14 5.77 2.02 -26.78
CA ARG A 14 6.54 1.85 -25.55
C ARG A 14 6.19 0.45 -25.02
N PRO A 15 7.15 -0.33 -24.49
CA PRO A 15 6.80 -1.54 -23.78
C PRO A 15 5.76 -1.17 -22.71
N ASN A 16 4.69 -1.97 -22.57
CA ASN A 16 3.68 -1.75 -21.52
C ASN A 16 4.41 -1.74 -20.17
N MET A 17 4.22 -0.69 -19.38
CA MET A 17 4.87 -0.61 -18.07
C MET A 17 4.10 -1.50 -17.12
N ARG A 18 4.78 -2.47 -16.50
CA ARG A 18 4.14 -3.50 -15.69
C ARG A 18 4.68 -3.50 -14.27
N PHE A 19 3.80 -3.39 -13.30
CA PHE A 19 4.11 -3.52 -11.88
C PHE A 19 3.36 -4.71 -11.31
N GLN A 20 4.05 -5.63 -10.66
CA GLN A 20 3.44 -6.65 -9.81
C GLN A 20 3.15 -6.03 -8.46
N TYR A 21 2.05 -6.42 -7.82
CA TYR A 21 1.70 -5.87 -6.51
C TYR A 21 1.02 -6.89 -5.59
N ALA A 22 1.23 -6.68 -4.30
CA ALA A 22 0.63 -7.45 -3.21
C ALA A 22 0.64 -6.62 -1.91
N SER A 23 -0.03 -7.08 -0.86
CA SER A 23 0.04 -6.52 0.49
C SER A 23 -0.37 -7.55 1.53
N ASP A 24 -0.26 -7.19 2.81
CA ASP A 24 -0.78 -7.97 3.94
C ASP A 24 -0.20 -9.39 3.93
N LEU A 25 1.08 -9.52 3.56
CA LEU A 25 1.79 -10.81 3.48
C LEU A 25 2.07 -11.38 4.86
N HIS A 26 2.24 -10.50 5.85
CA HIS A 26 2.32 -10.86 7.27
C HIS A 26 3.37 -11.93 7.58
N VAL A 27 4.57 -11.81 7.00
CA VAL A 27 5.64 -12.82 7.18
C VAL A 27 6.22 -12.84 8.61
N GLU A 28 5.84 -11.89 9.46
CA GLU A 28 6.12 -11.97 10.90
C GLU A 28 5.45 -13.20 11.55
N PHE A 29 4.34 -13.70 10.98
CA PHE A 29 3.69 -14.93 11.43
C PHE A 29 4.31 -16.16 10.75
N ASP A 30 4.71 -17.15 11.55
CA ASP A 30 5.38 -18.36 11.04
C ASP A 30 4.56 -19.09 9.97
N GLU A 31 3.24 -19.17 10.13
CA GLU A 31 2.38 -19.87 9.18
C GLU A 31 2.36 -19.18 7.81
N ASN A 32 2.17 -17.85 7.79
CA ASN A 32 2.25 -17.03 6.57
C ASN A 32 3.62 -17.15 5.92
N TYR A 33 4.70 -16.99 6.69
CA TYR A 33 6.07 -17.12 6.19
C TYR A 33 6.30 -18.48 5.53
N HIS A 34 6.01 -19.58 6.23
CA HIS A 34 6.22 -20.93 5.68
C HIS A 34 5.29 -21.24 4.51
N PHE A 35 4.07 -20.69 4.48
CA PHE A 35 3.17 -20.83 3.35
C PHE A 35 3.72 -20.12 2.12
N LEU A 36 4.10 -18.84 2.24
CA LEU A 36 4.64 -18.03 1.14
C LEU A 36 6.01 -18.53 0.67
N MET A 37 6.86 -19.07 1.56
CA MET A 37 8.14 -19.65 1.15
C MET A 37 7.99 -20.96 0.37
N ARG A 38 6.91 -21.74 0.62
CA ARG A 38 6.54 -22.91 -0.18
C ARG A 38 5.82 -22.52 -1.48
N ASN A 39 4.98 -21.48 -1.42
CA ASN A 39 4.16 -20.99 -2.52
C ASN A 39 4.62 -19.58 -2.92
N LYS A 40 5.87 -19.46 -3.37
CA LYS A 40 6.48 -18.15 -3.61
C LYS A 40 5.71 -17.35 -4.66
N ILE A 41 5.54 -16.06 -4.40
CA ILE A 41 5.18 -15.09 -5.42
C ILE A 41 6.29 -15.13 -6.48
N LYS A 42 5.91 -15.43 -7.73
CA LYS A 42 6.86 -15.53 -8.84
C LYS A 42 6.95 -14.19 -9.56
N PRO A 43 8.15 -13.71 -9.91
CA PRO A 43 8.30 -12.46 -10.65
C PRO A 43 7.67 -12.59 -12.03
N VAL A 44 6.65 -11.79 -12.30
CA VAL A 44 5.99 -11.69 -13.63
C VAL A 44 6.05 -10.26 -14.20
N ALA A 45 6.74 -9.37 -13.50
CA ALA A 45 7.03 -8.00 -13.87
C ALA A 45 8.40 -7.60 -13.30
N PRO A 46 9.10 -6.61 -13.89
CA PRO A 46 10.41 -6.17 -13.38
C PRO A 46 10.33 -5.51 -11.99
N TYR A 47 9.18 -4.92 -11.65
CA TYR A 47 8.99 -4.15 -10.42
C TYR A 47 7.90 -4.77 -9.54
N LEU A 48 8.14 -4.76 -8.22
CA LEU A 48 7.18 -5.20 -7.21
C LEU A 48 6.81 -4.04 -6.28
N ILE A 49 5.51 -3.84 -6.06
CA ILE A 49 4.96 -2.91 -5.08
C ILE A 49 4.31 -3.70 -3.96
N LEU A 50 4.74 -3.48 -2.73
CA LEU A 50 4.18 -4.10 -1.53
C LEU A 50 3.45 -3.04 -0.68
N ALA A 51 2.12 -3.11 -0.65
CA ALA A 51 1.25 -2.08 -0.07
C ALA A 51 1.02 -2.24 1.46
N GLY A 52 2.08 -2.49 2.22
CA GLY A 52 2.06 -2.57 3.69
C GLY A 52 1.75 -3.94 4.26
N ASP A 53 2.01 -4.05 5.57
CA ASP A 53 1.84 -5.26 6.39
C ASP A 53 2.59 -6.47 5.82
N ILE A 54 3.89 -6.26 5.59
CA ILE A 54 4.79 -7.28 5.06
C ILE A 54 5.52 -8.01 6.18
N ASP A 55 6.17 -7.26 7.07
CA ASP A 55 6.92 -7.79 8.21
C ASP A 55 7.00 -6.70 9.30
N ILE A 56 7.44 -7.07 10.50
CA ILE A 56 7.77 -6.13 11.57
C ILE A 56 9.13 -5.46 11.29
N ILE A 57 9.22 -4.14 11.45
CA ILE A 57 10.48 -3.39 11.42
C ILE A 57 10.90 -3.06 12.85
N SER A 58 12.05 -3.60 13.29
CA SER A 58 12.62 -3.31 14.61
C SER A 58 14.07 -2.89 14.49
N GLY A 59 14.41 -1.70 15.00
CA GLY A 59 15.78 -1.19 14.93
C GLY A 59 16.33 -1.02 13.51
N GLY A 60 15.47 -0.82 12.51
CA GLY A 60 15.85 -0.75 11.09
C GLY A 60 16.09 -2.11 10.43
N GLN A 61 15.70 -3.21 11.09
CA GLN A 61 15.83 -4.57 10.58
C GLN A 61 14.46 -5.23 10.42
N VAL A 62 14.39 -6.15 9.47
CA VAL A 62 13.24 -7.05 9.22
C VAL A 62 13.42 -8.35 10.00
N THR A 63 12.34 -9.06 10.31
CA THR A 63 12.39 -10.31 11.07
C THR A 63 12.63 -11.54 10.22
N ARG A 64 12.38 -11.46 8.90
CA ARG A 64 12.55 -12.56 7.93
C ARG A 64 13.56 -12.21 6.82
N PRO A 65 14.86 -12.08 7.12
CA PRO A 65 15.85 -11.65 6.11
C PRO A 65 15.86 -12.51 4.85
N GLU A 66 15.62 -13.83 4.95
CA GLU A 66 15.58 -14.74 3.80
C GLU A 66 14.42 -14.42 2.84
N PHE A 67 13.29 -13.92 3.35
CA PHE A 67 12.18 -13.46 2.52
C PHE A 67 12.60 -12.23 1.70
N PHE A 68 13.22 -11.24 2.34
CA PHE A 68 13.67 -10.02 1.66
C PHE A 68 14.84 -10.28 0.71
N GLN A 69 15.73 -11.24 1.01
CA GLN A 69 16.75 -11.70 0.07
C GLN A 69 16.09 -12.26 -1.20
N TYR A 70 15.07 -13.11 -1.05
CA TYR A 70 14.34 -13.64 -2.20
C TYR A 70 13.72 -12.52 -3.05
N LEU A 71 13.15 -11.49 -2.42
CA LEU A 71 12.64 -10.31 -3.15
C LEU A 71 13.76 -9.59 -3.91
N SER A 72 14.91 -9.36 -3.26
CA SER A 72 16.07 -8.72 -3.86
C SER A 72 16.61 -9.48 -5.07
N ASP A 73 16.64 -10.81 -5.00
CA ASP A 73 17.18 -11.67 -6.06
C ASP A 73 16.29 -11.75 -7.31
N HIS A 74 14.99 -11.45 -7.19
CA HIS A 74 13.99 -11.80 -8.21
C HIS A 74 13.30 -10.61 -8.89
N TRP A 75 13.42 -9.39 -8.34
CA TRP A 75 12.87 -8.17 -8.94
C TRP A 75 13.98 -7.12 -9.14
N GLN A 76 13.82 -6.26 -10.15
CA GLN A 76 14.77 -5.18 -10.40
C GLN A 76 14.68 -4.11 -9.32
N GLU A 77 13.47 -3.72 -8.92
CA GLU A 77 13.20 -2.86 -7.76
C GLU A 77 11.94 -3.35 -7.03
N VAL A 78 11.99 -3.28 -5.71
CA VAL A 78 10.89 -3.60 -4.80
C VAL A 78 10.65 -2.39 -3.91
N TYR A 79 9.46 -1.80 -4.06
CA TYR A 79 9.00 -0.68 -3.25
C TYR A 79 7.98 -1.17 -2.24
N ILE A 80 8.22 -0.86 -0.98
CA ILE A 80 7.36 -1.26 0.13
C ILE A 80 6.88 0.01 0.82
N ILE A 81 5.61 0.09 1.21
CA ILE A 81 5.18 1.09 2.19
C ILE A 81 5.01 0.40 3.54
N PRO A 82 5.23 1.09 4.66
CA PRO A 82 4.85 0.51 5.95
C PRO A 82 3.32 0.57 6.11
N GLY A 83 2.73 -0.54 6.54
CA GLY A 83 1.41 -0.61 7.14
C GLY A 83 1.48 -0.41 8.66
N ASN A 84 0.49 -0.93 9.39
CA ASN A 84 0.48 -0.84 10.86
C ASN A 84 1.32 -1.94 11.51
N HIS A 85 1.44 -3.12 10.90
CA HIS A 85 2.21 -4.25 11.43
C HIS A 85 3.72 -4.01 11.42
N GLU A 86 4.24 -3.18 10.50
CA GLU A 86 5.64 -2.74 10.53
C GLU A 86 6.04 -2.12 11.88
N PHE A 87 5.09 -1.59 12.66
CA PHE A 87 5.32 -0.96 13.95
C PHE A 87 4.87 -1.79 15.16
N TYR A 88 4.51 -3.07 14.96
CA TYR A 88 4.15 -3.96 16.06
C TYR A 88 5.36 -4.27 16.96
N LYS A 89 5.13 -4.93 18.10
CA LYS A 89 6.14 -5.16 19.15
C LYS A 89 6.77 -3.86 19.66
N LYS A 90 5.93 -2.83 19.86
CA LYS A 90 6.27 -1.51 20.40
C LYS A 90 7.15 -0.65 19.47
N GLY A 91 7.04 -0.84 18.16
CA GLY A 91 7.65 0.03 17.15
C GLY A 91 7.13 1.47 17.21
N ASN A 92 7.97 2.42 16.80
CA ASN A 92 7.68 3.85 16.88
C ASN A 92 7.03 4.36 15.59
N VAL A 93 5.70 4.55 15.63
CA VAL A 93 4.92 5.05 14.49
C VAL A 93 5.26 6.50 14.15
N ALA A 94 5.79 7.30 15.08
CA ALA A 94 6.17 8.69 14.79
C ALA A 94 7.29 8.77 13.74
N ALA A 95 8.15 7.75 13.66
CA ALA A 95 9.22 7.65 12.67
C ALA A 95 8.71 7.26 11.27
N SER A 96 7.43 6.85 11.15
CA SER A 96 6.87 6.39 9.87
C SER A 96 6.75 7.49 8.83
N PHE A 97 6.54 8.76 9.21
CA PHE A 97 6.03 9.75 8.27
C PHE A 97 7.00 10.03 7.11
N ASN A 98 8.29 10.18 7.36
CA ASN A 98 9.28 10.34 6.29
C ASN A 98 10.18 9.09 6.18
N LEU A 99 9.61 7.90 6.36
CA LEU A 99 10.39 6.67 6.34
C LEU A 99 11.00 6.46 4.96
N GLU A 100 12.31 6.32 4.95
CA GLU A 100 13.08 5.70 3.88
C GLU A 100 14.04 4.71 4.54
N LEU A 101 13.82 3.43 4.30
CA LEU A 101 14.63 2.36 4.88
C LEU A 101 15.01 1.37 3.78
N THR A 102 16.29 1.29 3.49
CA THR A 102 16.87 0.33 2.54
C THR A 102 17.16 -0.97 3.25
N ILE A 103 16.55 -2.07 2.81
CA ILE A 103 16.82 -3.43 3.31
C ILE A 103 17.90 -4.08 2.44
N TYR A 104 17.75 -3.93 1.12
CA TYR A 104 18.74 -4.29 0.09
C TYR A 104 18.84 -3.15 -0.91
N THR A 105 19.87 -3.14 -1.76
CA THR A 105 20.10 -2.08 -2.76
C THR A 105 18.89 -1.79 -3.65
N ASN A 106 18.04 -2.79 -3.89
CA ASN A 106 16.83 -2.73 -4.69
C ASN A 106 15.53 -3.02 -3.89
N VAL A 107 15.59 -3.11 -2.55
CA VAL A 107 14.42 -3.38 -1.70
C VAL A 107 14.36 -2.33 -0.61
N ARG A 108 13.34 -1.47 -0.65
CA ARG A 108 13.23 -0.34 0.25
C ARG A 108 11.79 -0.06 0.71
N TYR A 109 11.67 0.32 1.98
CA TYR A 109 10.48 0.94 2.51
C TYR A 109 10.49 2.45 2.24
N LEU A 110 9.36 2.98 1.78
CA LEU A 110 9.14 4.39 1.46
C LEU A 110 7.80 4.86 2.02
N ASN A 111 7.77 6.02 2.65
CA ASN A 111 6.54 6.68 3.06
C ASN A 111 6.61 8.19 2.83
N HIS A 112 5.53 8.75 2.28
CA HIS A 112 5.45 10.14 1.81
C HIS A 112 6.57 10.51 0.83
N GLN A 113 6.83 9.60 -0.12
CA GLN A 113 7.82 9.76 -1.19
C GLN A 113 7.16 9.58 -2.56
N VAL A 114 7.77 10.19 -3.58
CA VAL A 114 7.40 9.99 -4.99
C VAL A 114 8.59 9.41 -5.72
N VAL A 115 8.39 8.27 -6.40
CA VAL A 115 9.41 7.64 -7.24
C VAL A 115 8.93 7.69 -8.68
N THR A 116 9.69 8.36 -9.55
CA THR A 116 9.47 8.27 -10.98
C THR A 116 10.30 7.12 -11.55
N ILE A 117 9.63 6.07 -12.02
CA ILE A 117 10.28 4.92 -12.66
C ILE A 117 9.56 4.62 -13.97
N GLU A 118 10.34 4.42 -15.04
CA GLU A 118 9.79 4.08 -16.36
C GLU A 118 8.70 5.05 -16.88
N GLY A 119 8.81 6.33 -16.51
CA GLY A 119 7.85 7.34 -16.93
C GLY A 119 6.50 7.27 -16.22
N VAL A 120 6.42 6.61 -15.07
CA VAL A 120 5.27 6.57 -14.15
C VAL A 120 5.69 7.19 -12.81
N ASP A 121 4.82 7.99 -12.21
CA ASP A 121 5.03 8.54 -10.86
C ASP A 121 4.32 7.63 -9.83
N LEU A 122 5.10 6.89 -9.03
CA LEU A 122 4.61 6.11 -7.89
C LEU A 122 4.60 6.98 -6.64
N ILE A 123 3.47 7.08 -5.95
CA ILE A 123 3.24 7.99 -4.82
C ILE A 123 2.91 7.16 -3.58
N PHE A 124 3.82 7.11 -2.62
CA PHE A 124 3.75 6.19 -1.49
C PHE A 124 3.27 6.90 -0.21
N THR A 125 2.24 6.37 0.44
CA THR A 125 1.79 6.84 1.77
C THR A 125 1.09 5.74 2.57
N THR A 126 1.44 5.50 3.83
CA THR A 126 0.64 4.62 4.72
C THR A 126 -0.82 5.07 4.80
N LEU A 127 -1.05 6.37 4.61
CA LEU A 127 -2.31 7.09 4.63
C LEU A 127 -2.95 7.23 6.01
N TRP A 128 -3.01 6.16 6.82
CA TRP A 128 -3.78 6.07 8.06
C TRP A 128 -5.26 6.52 7.88
N SER A 129 -6.13 6.20 8.82
CA SER A 129 -7.52 6.69 8.80
C SER A 129 -7.83 7.70 9.91
N ARG A 130 -9.09 8.11 10.00
CA ARG A 130 -9.58 9.00 11.05
C ARG A 130 -10.69 8.36 11.86
N VAL A 131 -10.44 8.11 13.14
CA VAL A 131 -11.35 7.41 14.07
C VAL A 131 -12.10 8.36 15.01
N ASN A 132 -11.47 9.48 15.41
CA ASN A 132 -12.03 10.54 16.27
C ASN A 132 -12.57 10.11 17.64
N THR A 133 -12.23 8.91 18.14
CA THR A 133 -12.72 8.43 19.44
C THR A 133 -11.72 7.53 20.13
N SER A 134 -11.63 7.62 21.46
CA SER A 134 -10.80 6.76 22.30
C SER A 134 -11.36 5.34 22.44
N LEU A 135 -12.65 5.14 22.15
CA LEU A 135 -13.31 3.82 22.22
C LEU A 135 -12.61 2.79 21.33
N ILE A 136 -11.99 3.22 20.24
CA ILE A 136 -11.29 2.35 19.30
C ILE A 136 -10.14 1.56 19.94
N LYS A 137 -9.54 2.08 21.03
CA LYS A 137 -8.35 1.51 21.68
C LYS A 137 -8.58 0.09 22.22
N SER A 138 -9.79 -0.21 22.69
CA SER A 138 -10.12 -1.56 23.18
C SER A 138 -10.28 -2.56 22.03
N HIS A 139 -10.60 -2.10 20.82
CA HIS A 139 -10.97 -2.97 19.70
C HIS A 139 -9.84 -3.18 18.70
N ILE A 140 -8.96 -2.18 18.51
CA ILE A 140 -7.88 -2.24 17.54
C ILE A 140 -6.54 -2.52 18.24
N ALA A 141 -5.84 -3.54 17.75
CA ALA A 141 -4.59 -4.02 18.35
C ALA A 141 -3.45 -2.99 18.28
N ASP A 142 -3.40 -2.16 17.24
CA ASP A 142 -2.38 -1.12 17.03
C ASP A 142 -2.15 -0.24 18.26
N PHE A 143 -3.22 0.22 18.91
CA PHE A 143 -3.11 1.11 20.09
C PHE A 143 -2.54 0.41 21.32
N ARG A 144 -2.37 -0.92 21.27
CA ARG A 144 -1.67 -1.73 22.26
C ARG A 144 -0.31 -2.18 21.75
N GLN A 145 -0.16 -2.47 20.46
CA GLN A 145 1.05 -3.02 19.86
C GLN A 145 2.09 -1.95 19.52
N CYS A 146 1.66 -0.73 19.21
CA CYS A 146 2.53 0.34 18.73
C CYS A 146 2.86 1.39 19.82
N LYS A 147 3.96 2.12 19.62
CA LYS A 147 4.33 3.33 20.37
C LYS A 147 4.33 4.54 19.45
N TYR A 148 4.29 5.72 20.06
CA TYR A 148 4.48 6.99 19.35
C TYR A 148 5.50 7.84 20.11
N ALA A 149 6.68 8.02 19.51
CA ALA A 149 7.88 8.48 20.20
C ALA A 149 8.08 7.66 21.49
N ASP A 150 8.24 8.33 22.62
CA ASP A 150 8.44 7.69 23.92
C ASP A 150 7.12 7.29 24.60
N GLY A 151 5.97 7.61 23.99
CA GLY A 151 4.64 7.43 24.56
C GLY A 151 3.81 6.32 23.92
N PRO A 152 2.61 6.04 24.45
CA PRO A 152 1.67 5.13 23.83
C PRO A 152 1.12 5.73 22.53
N PHE A 153 0.89 4.88 21.54
CA PHE A 153 0.14 5.27 20.34
C PHE A 153 -1.34 5.43 20.69
N LYS A 154 -1.91 6.62 20.50
CA LYS A 154 -3.33 6.91 20.76
C LYS A 154 -4.03 7.34 19.47
N TYR A 155 -5.35 7.31 19.51
CA TYR A 155 -6.21 7.73 18.40
C TYR A 155 -5.90 9.16 17.93
N THR A 156 -5.51 10.08 18.83
CA THR A 156 -5.16 11.45 18.43
C THR A 156 -3.91 11.52 17.56
N GLN A 157 -2.91 10.66 17.82
CA GLN A 157 -1.73 10.57 16.95
C GLN A 157 -2.07 9.92 15.61
N HIS A 158 -2.89 8.87 15.63
CA HIS A 158 -3.41 8.23 14.42
C HIS A 158 -4.15 9.23 13.51
N ASP A 159 -5.12 9.97 14.07
CA ASP A 159 -5.86 11.01 13.33
C ASP A 159 -4.95 12.15 12.83
N ASN A 160 -3.89 12.48 13.58
CA ASN A 160 -2.90 13.47 13.15
C ASN A 160 -2.06 12.97 11.96
N LEU A 161 -1.64 11.71 11.98
CA LEU A 161 -0.89 11.10 10.87
C LEU A 161 -1.75 11.05 9.61
N HIS A 162 -3.02 10.69 9.73
CA HIS A 162 -3.98 10.77 8.63
C HIS A 162 -4.09 12.20 8.06
N GLY A 163 -4.28 13.20 8.93
CA GLY A 163 -4.35 14.60 8.49
C GLY A 163 -3.09 15.04 7.74
N LYS A 164 -1.90 14.68 8.24
CA LYS A 164 -0.63 14.99 7.58
C LYS A 164 -0.48 14.28 6.23
N ALA A 165 -0.89 13.01 6.13
CA ALA A 165 -0.85 12.26 4.89
C ALA A 165 -1.74 12.89 3.82
N VAL A 166 -2.97 13.26 4.18
CA VAL A 166 -3.90 13.97 3.29
C VAL A 166 -3.35 15.32 2.86
N THR A 167 -2.75 16.10 3.76
CA THR A 167 -2.09 17.36 3.41
C THR A 167 -0.93 17.15 2.43
N TRP A 168 -0.12 16.12 2.64
CA TRP A 168 0.98 15.78 1.73
C TRP A 168 0.49 15.33 0.35
N LEU A 169 -0.52 14.46 0.30
CA LEU A 169 -1.15 14.03 -0.96
C LEU A 169 -1.70 15.22 -1.74
N ASN A 170 -2.43 16.14 -1.08
CA ASN A 170 -2.92 17.36 -1.73
C ASN A 170 -1.78 18.16 -2.38
N LYS A 171 -0.64 18.30 -1.71
CA LYS A 171 0.52 19.03 -2.24
C LYS A 171 1.15 18.33 -3.45
N VAL A 172 1.30 17.01 -3.40
CA VAL A 172 1.93 16.23 -4.50
C VAL A 172 1.00 16.17 -5.71
N LEU A 173 -0.29 15.95 -5.48
CA LEU A 173 -1.27 15.73 -6.54
C LEU A 173 -1.77 17.04 -7.17
N SER A 174 -1.64 18.19 -6.49
CA SER A 174 -1.91 19.52 -7.07
C SER A 174 -0.90 19.96 -8.12
N LEU A 175 0.24 19.27 -8.23
CA LEU A 175 1.20 19.54 -9.30
C LEU A 175 0.63 19.08 -10.63
N ASP A 176 1.04 19.71 -11.74
CA ASP A 176 0.61 19.27 -13.07
C ASP A 176 1.00 17.81 -13.33
N LYS A 177 0.04 17.03 -13.81
CA LYS A 177 0.28 15.63 -14.18
C LYS A 177 1.07 15.58 -15.48
N LYS A 178 2.34 15.19 -15.39
CA LYS A 178 3.22 14.99 -16.56
C LYS A 178 3.27 13.54 -17.04
N ARG A 179 2.83 12.60 -16.20
CA ARG A 179 2.99 11.16 -16.33
C ARG A 179 1.80 10.44 -15.67
N PRO A 180 1.55 9.16 -16.01
CA PRO A 180 0.63 8.36 -15.22
C PRO A 180 1.05 8.34 -13.74
N ARG A 181 0.07 8.41 -12.84
CA ARG A 181 0.24 8.44 -11.39
C ARG A 181 -0.40 7.22 -10.76
N VAL A 182 0.40 6.50 -9.98
CA VAL A 182 -0.06 5.38 -9.17
C VAL A 182 0.11 5.76 -7.71
N VAL A 183 -0.98 5.91 -6.98
CA VAL A 183 -0.94 6.06 -5.52
C VAL A 183 -0.90 4.69 -4.90
N VAL A 184 -0.05 4.51 -3.89
CA VAL A 184 0.07 3.27 -3.11
C VAL A 184 -0.17 3.63 -1.66
N SER A 185 -1.23 3.06 -1.07
CA SER A 185 -1.51 3.21 0.35
C SER A 185 -1.70 1.90 1.07
N HIS A 186 -1.50 1.89 2.39
CA HIS A 186 -1.81 0.69 3.15
C HIS A 186 -3.30 0.72 3.50
N PHE A 187 -3.73 1.76 4.22
CA PHE A 187 -5.13 1.95 4.58
C PHE A 187 -6.02 2.14 3.35
N VAL A 188 -7.24 1.61 3.42
CA VAL A 188 -8.24 1.69 2.35
C VAL A 188 -8.64 3.16 2.14
N PRO A 189 -8.54 3.71 0.92
CA PRO A 189 -8.69 5.14 0.70
C PRO A 189 -10.13 5.64 0.82
N CYS A 190 -11.12 4.83 0.46
CA CYS A 190 -12.53 5.22 0.46
C CYS A 190 -13.47 4.02 0.66
N GLN A 191 -14.69 4.28 1.10
CA GLN A 191 -15.69 3.26 1.43
C GLN A 191 -16.11 2.44 0.21
N GLN A 192 -16.08 3.03 -0.99
CA GLN A 192 -16.39 2.31 -2.23
C GLN A 192 -15.32 1.27 -2.58
N ALA A 193 -14.05 1.52 -2.22
CA ALA A 193 -12.97 0.54 -2.32
C ALA A 193 -12.96 -0.46 -1.15
N ASN A 194 -13.68 -0.20 -0.05
CA ASN A 194 -13.77 -1.17 1.04
C ASN A 194 -14.51 -2.44 0.57
N GLY A 195 -13.78 -3.57 0.57
CA GLY A 195 -14.31 -4.90 0.29
C GLY A 195 -14.90 -5.61 1.51
N TYR A 196 -14.58 -5.14 2.72
CA TYR A 196 -15.08 -5.76 3.95
C TYR A 196 -16.62 -5.64 4.01
N PRO A 197 -17.36 -6.77 4.04
CA PRO A 197 -18.80 -6.75 4.16
C PRO A 197 -19.14 -6.20 5.55
N LYS A 198 -19.82 -5.05 5.60
CA LYS A 198 -20.35 -4.44 6.82
C LYS A 198 -21.14 -5.48 7.60
N SER A 199 -20.51 -6.12 8.57
CA SER A 199 -21.14 -7.09 9.47
C SER A 199 -20.68 -6.76 10.88
N ASN A 200 -21.25 -5.67 11.37
CA ASN A 200 -21.44 -5.48 12.80
C ASN A 200 -22.65 -4.57 12.92
N ASP A 201 -23.84 -5.18 12.93
CA ASP A 201 -25.13 -4.52 13.22
C ASP A 201 -25.22 -3.99 14.68
N ASN A 202 -24.07 -3.86 15.34
CA ASN A 202 -23.94 -3.23 16.64
C ASN A 202 -23.48 -1.77 16.48
N TYR A 203 -23.66 -0.99 17.55
CA TYR A 203 -23.27 0.43 17.58
C TYR A 203 -21.76 0.68 17.35
N LEU A 204 -20.92 -0.36 17.48
CA LEU A 204 -19.47 -0.28 17.27
C LEU A 204 -19.08 -0.43 15.80
N GLY A 205 -19.91 -1.05 14.96
CA GLY A 205 -19.62 -1.27 13.54
C GLY A 205 -19.16 0.00 12.82
N PRO A 206 -19.90 1.12 12.89
CA PRO A 206 -19.48 2.39 12.30
C PRO A 206 -18.17 2.95 12.88
N ILE A 207 -17.92 2.74 14.17
CA ILE A 207 -16.70 3.22 14.85
C ILE A 207 -15.49 2.42 14.38
N ILE A 208 -15.62 1.10 14.28
CA ILE A 208 -14.57 0.20 13.80
C ILE A 208 -14.30 0.44 12.31
N ASN A 209 -15.34 0.64 11.50
CA ASN A 209 -15.17 0.94 10.07
C ASN A 209 -14.33 2.20 9.80
N ARG A 210 -14.43 3.22 10.66
CA ARG A 210 -13.60 4.42 10.56
C ARG A 210 -12.11 4.15 10.74
N TYR A 211 -11.72 3.04 11.37
CA TYR A 211 -10.32 2.64 11.44
C TYR A 211 -9.83 2.04 10.12
N PHE A 212 -10.65 1.25 9.43
CA PHE A 212 -10.23 0.59 8.20
C PHE A 212 -10.22 1.50 6.95
N VAL A 213 -11.03 2.56 6.95
CA VAL A 213 -11.24 3.42 5.77
C VAL A 213 -10.86 4.88 6.04
N ALA A 214 -10.04 5.46 5.16
CA ALA A 214 -9.50 6.82 5.27
C ALA A 214 -10.49 7.94 4.89
N ASP A 215 -11.65 7.64 4.30
CA ASP A 215 -12.73 8.59 3.99
C ASP A 215 -12.30 9.75 3.07
N LEU A 216 -11.75 9.41 1.90
CA LEU A 216 -11.25 10.36 0.89
C LEU A 216 -12.15 10.54 -0.33
N GLU A 217 -13.39 10.06 -0.30
CA GLU A 217 -14.36 10.08 -1.40
C GLU A 217 -14.49 11.46 -2.06
N ASN A 218 -14.52 12.51 -1.24
CA ASN A 218 -14.66 13.88 -1.72
C ASN A 218 -13.37 14.43 -2.34
N ARG A 219 -12.20 13.90 -1.97
CA ARG A 219 -10.89 14.38 -2.44
C ARG A 219 -10.40 13.67 -3.67
N ILE A 220 -10.73 12.38 -3.82
CA ILE A 220 -10.36 11.57 -4.99
C ILE A 220 -10.84 12.25 -6.29
N ARG A 221 -11.97 12.95 -6.26
CA ARG A 221 -12.51 13.76 -7.37
C ARG A 221 -11.57 14.86 -7.86
N ASP A 222 -10.76 15.40 -6.97
CA ASP A 222 -9.90 16.57 -7.23
C ASP A 222 -8.48 16.15 -7.63
N TRP A 223 -8.18 14.85 -7.59
CA TRP A 223 -6.84 14.33 -7.83
C TRP A 223 -6.78 13.56 -9.14
N ASP A 224 -5.85 13.97 -10.00
CA ASP A 224 -5.57 13.27 -11.26
C ASP A 224 -4.67 12.05 -11.01
N ILE A 225 -5.31 10.90 -10.77
CA ILE A 225 -4.71 9.59 -10.43
C ILE A 225 -5.21 8.56 -11.44
N ASP A 226 -4.32 7.68 -11.93
CA ASP A 226 -4.74 6.59 -12.83
C ASP A 226 -5.07 5.31 -12.06
N TYR A 227 -4.22 4.96 -11.08
CA TYR A 227 -4.38 3.76 -10.26
C TYR A 227 -4.13 4.06 -8.79
N TRP A 228 -4.83 3.33 -7.94
CA TRP A 228 -4.63 3.32 -6.50
C TRP A 228 -4.47 1.88 -6.00
N ILE A 229 -3.26 1.50 -5.60
CA ILE A 229 -2.97 0.19 -5.02
C ILE A 229 -3.12 0.29 -3.49
N TYR A 230 -3.88 -0.62 -2.87
CA TYR A 230 -4.12 -0.58 -1.42
C TYR A 230 -4.21 -1.96 -0.74
N GLY A 231 -4.18 -1.96 0.60
CA GLY A 231 -4.24 -3.16 1.47
C GLY A 231 -5.13 -3.00 2.72
N HIS A 232 -4.66 -3.54 3.85
CA HIS A 232 -5.12 -3.36 5.23
C HIS A 232 -6.36 -4.13 5.70
N ASN A 233 -7.41 -4.23 4.88
CA ASN A 233 -8.67 -4.85 5.35
C ASN A 233 -8.75 -6.36 5.09
N HIS A 234 -7.80 -6.93 4.36
CA HIS A 234 -7.70 -8.32 3.90
C HIS A 234 -8.80 -8.73 2.90
N TRP A 235 -9.44 -7.77 2.23
CA TRP A 235 -10.45 -8.02 1.20
C TRP A 235 -10.03 -7.46 -0.15
N ASN A 236 -9.80 -8.35 -1.11
CA ASN A 236 -9.50 -7.96 -2.47
C ASN A 236 -10.74 -7.39 -3.17
N LYS A 237 -10.61 -6.14 -3.63
CA LYS A 237 -11.63 -5.46 -4.41
C LYS A 237 -11.00 -4.54 -5.44
N ASP A 238 -11.28 -4.84 -6.70
CA ASP A 238 -10.97 -3.96 -7.82
C ASP A 238 -12.22 -3.16 -8.18
N VAL A 239 -12.10 -1.83 -8.23
CA VAL A 239 -13.23 -0.94 -8.55
C VAL A 239 -12.74 0.32 -9.28
N ASP A 240 -13.51 0.75 -10.28
CA ASP A 240 -13.33 2.05 -10.93
C ASP A 240 -14.23 3.08 -10.26
N ILE A 241 -13.63 4.15 -9.75
CA ILE A 241 -14.34 5.26 -9.14
C ILE A 241 -13.86 6.53 -9.83
N LEU A 242 -14.73 7.12 -10.64
CA LEU A 242 -14.49 8.39 -11.33
C LEU A 242 -13.24 8.35 -12.24
N GLY A 243 -12.95 7.20 -12.86
CA GLY A 243 -11.80 7.00 -13.74
C GLY A 243 -10.51 6.63 -13.02
N VAL A 244 -10.50 6.60 -11.68
CA VAL A 244 -9.39 6.07 -10.88
C VAL A 244 -9.63 4.59 -10.63
N LYS A 245 -8.64 3.76 -10.96
CA LYS A 245 -8.72 2.31 -10.74
C LYS A 245 -8.13 1.94 -9.39
N PHE A 246 -9.01 1.65 -8.44
CA PHE A 246 -8.63 1.13 -7.13
C PHE A 246 -8.46 -0.38 -7.24
N ILE A 247 -7.29 -0.88 -6.87
CA ILE A 247 -6.90 -2.28 -7.02
C ILE A 247 -6.17 -2.78 -5.77
N SER A 248 -6.37 -4.05 -5.43
CA SER A 248 -5.77 -4.65 -4.23
C SER A 248 -5.44 -6.13 -4.46
N ASN A 249 -4.45 -6.64 -3.70
CA ASN A 249 -4.04 -8.04 -3.73
C ASN A 249 -3.43 -8.42 -2.38
N GLN A 250 -4.29 -8.44 -1.38
CA GLN A 250 -4.05 -8.67 0.03
C GLN A 250 -4.03 -10.16 0.29
N PHE A 251 -2.97 -10.64 0.94
CA PHE A 251 -2.85 -12.05 1.29
C PHE A 251 -3.58 -12.37 2.60
N GLY A 252 -3.48 -11.50 3.61
CA GLY A 252 -4.13 -11.68 4.90
C GLY A 252 -3.57 -12.88 5.69
N TYR A 253 -4.34 -13.39 6.64
CA TYR A 253 -3.92 -14.48 7.51
C TYR A 253 -4.21 -15.85 6.89
N SER A 254 -3.15 -16.63 6.66
CA SER A 254 -3.26 -17.99 6.13
C SER A 254 -4.07 -18.92 7.04
N PHE A 255 -3.87 -18.81 8.36
CA PHE A 255 -4.58 -19.57 9.38
C PHE A 255 -6.08 -19.23 9.50
N GLN A 256 -6.52 -18.10 8.92
CA GLN A 256 -7.94 -17.73 8.81
C GLN A 256 -8.48 -17.94 7.40
N MET A 257 -7.66 -18.50 6.49
CA MET A 257 -7.99 -18.71 5.09
C MET A 257 -8.36 -17.42 4.34
N GLU A 258 -7.80 -16.26 4.72
CA GLU A 258 -8.09 -14.99 4.05
C GLU A 258 -7.42 -14.89 2.67
N HIS A 259 -6.38 -15.68 2.44
CA HIS A 259 -5.58 -15.72 1.21
C HIS A 259 -6.25 -16.38 0.00
N THR A 260 -7.50 -16.85 0.10
CA THR A 260 -8.14 -17.65 -0.96
C THR A 260 -8.30 -16.90 -2.28
N ASP A 261 -8.50 -15.58 -2.21
CA ASP A 261 -8.65 -14.71 -3.38
C ASP A 261 -7.34 -14.00 -3.76
N PHE A 262 -6.20 -14.41 -3.17
CA PHE A 262 -4.90 -13.84 -3.47
C PHE A 262 -4.37 -14.32 -4.84
N GLU A 263 -3.97 -13.37 -5.68
CA GLU A 263 -3.47 -13.65 -7.01
C GLU A 263 -1.93 -13.53 -7.08
N TYR A 264 -1.21 -14.65 -7.13
CA TYR A 264 0.27 -14.69 -7.16
C TYR A 264 0.93 -13.97 -8.35
N LYS A 265 0.16 -13.66 -9.39
CA LYS A 265 0.63 -13.03 -10.63
C LYS A 265 -0.05 -11.68 -10.90
N LYS A 266 -0.73 -11.11 -9.90
CA LYS A 266 -1.46 -9.84 -10.05
C LYS A 266 -0.51 -8.75 -10.51
N CYS A 267 -0.87 -8.09 -11.60
CA CYS A 267 -0.11 -6.96 -12.14
C CYS A 267 -1.05 -5.87 -12.61
N VAL A 268 -0.51 -4.66 -12.69
CA VAL A 268 -1.10 -3.54 -13.41
C VAL A 268 -0.22 -3.23 -14.63
N GLU A 269 -0.87 -2.92 -15.74
CA GLU A 269 -0.23 -2.46 -16.98
C GLU A 269 -0.68 -1.02 -17.29
N LEU A 270 0.29 -0.18 -17.65
CA LEU A 270 0.16 1.25 -17.96
C LEU A 270 0.64 1.55 -19.38
#